data_AF-A0A1Y1QV01-F1
#
_entry.id   AF-A0A1Y1QV01-F1
#
_cell.length_a   1.000
_cell.length_b   1.000
_cell.length_c   1.000
_cell.angle_alpha   90.00
_cell.angle_beta   90.00
_cell.angle_gamma   90.00
#
_symmetry.space_group_name_H-M   'P 1'
#
loop_
_entity.id
_entity.type
_entity.pdbx_description
1 polymer ?
#
loop_
_entity_poly.entity_id
_entity_poly.type
_entity_poly.pdbx_seq_one_letter_code
_entity_poly.pdbx_strand_id
1 'polypeptide(L)'
;MKTFLVTLTLFLGEYEKTAKHLVEAKNTKSAGRKALTGECHNKPKASDWVGDTQVDDMEFTYRVKSILELTPEQAHFLSRYF
;
A
#
# COMPACT_ATOMS: atom_id res chain seq x y z
N MET A 1 7.71 -15.96 4.95
CA MET A 1 7.09 -14.68 4.54
C MET A 1 8.09 -13.93 3.67
N LYS A 2 7.63 -13.01 2.82
CA LYS A 2 8.50 -12.21 1.95
C LYS A 2 8.27 -10.73 2.23
N THR A 3 9.29 -9.91 2.00
CA THR A 3 9.21 -8.45 2.18
C THR A 3 8.97 -7.80 0.84
N PHE A 4 8.02 -6.87 0.81
CA PHE A 4 7.67 -6.11 -0.37
C PHE A 4 7.78 -4.61 -0.09
N LEU A 5 8.29 -3.87 -1.06
CA LEU A 5 8.13 -2.43 -1.10
C LEU A 5 6.90 -2.10 -1.94
N VAL A 6 5.87 -1.57 -1.29
CA VAL A 6 4.62 -1.18 -1.94
C VAL A 6 4.58 0.33 -2.06
N THR A 7 4.37 0.82 -3.28
CA THR A 7 4.13 2.25 -3.53
C THR A 7 2.64 2.47 -3.74
N LEU A 8 2.05 3.34 -2.94
CA LEU A 8 0.67 3.78 -3.04
C LEU A 8 0.62 5.18 -3.61
N THR A 9 -0.45 5.47 -4.34
CA THR A 9 -0.85 6.83 -4.70
C THR A 9 -2.17 7.14 -4.03
N LEU A 10 -2.22 8.28 -3.33
CA LEU A 10 -3.41 8.86 -2.74
C LEU A 10 -3.85 10.05 -3.57
N PHE A 11 -5.13 10.12 -3.85
CA PHE A 11 -5.78 11.25 -4.50
C PHE A 11 -6.80 11.88 -3.55
N LEU A 12 -6.78 13.21 -3.49
CA LEU A 12 -7.81 14.03 -2.84
C LEU A 12 -8.16 15.19 -3.79
N GLY A 13 -9.25 15.04 -4.56
CA GLY A 13 -9.53 15.94 -5.68
C GLY A 13 -8.39 15.95 -6.70
N GLU A 14 -7.81 17.13 -6.95
CA GLU A 14 -6.65 17.29 -7.85
C GLU A 14 -5.29 17.02 -7.17
N TYR A 15 -5.27 16.86 -5.85
CA TYR A 15 -4.04 16.59 -5.12
C TYR A 15 -3.63 15.13 -5.23
N GLU A 16 -2.37 14.90 -5.60
CA GLU A 16 -1.74 13.57 -5.63
C GLU A 16 -0.59 13.50 -4.60
N LYS A 17 -0.61 12.47 -3.76
CA LYS A 17 0.49 12.10 -2.86
C LYS A 17 0.95 10.68 -3.18
N THR A 18 2.26 10.46 -3.20
CA THR A 18 2.84 9.11 -3.22
C THR A 18 3.29 8.72 -1.81
N ALA A 19 2.93 7.51 -1.38
CA ALA A 19 3.41 6.91 -0.14
C ALA A 19 4.12 5.58 -0.44
N LYS A 20 5.11 5.21 0.39
CA LYS A 20 5.83 3.95 0.27
C LYS A 20 5.72 3.20 1.59
N HIS A 21 5.50 1.89 1.52
CA HIS A 21 5.38 1.03 2.68
C HIS A 21 6.24 -0.21 2.50
N LEU A 22 7.02 -0.53 3.52
CA LEU A 22 7.74 -1.79 3.63
C LEU A 22 6.85 -2.79 4.38
N VAL A 23 6.42 -3.85 3.70
CA VAL A 23 5.44 -4.79 4.26
C VAL A 23 5.85 -6.24 4.08
N GLU A 24 5.71 -7.02 5.16
CA GLU A 24 5.82 -8.48 5.09
C GLU A 24 4.48 -9.12 4.73
N ALA A 25 4.48 -9.98 3.71
CA ALA A 25 3.29 -10.64 3.21
C ALA A 25 3.59 -12.02 2.59
N LYS A 26 2.53 -12.76 2.22
CA LYS A 26 2.67 -14.08 1.56
C LYS A 26 2.86 -13.96 0.05
N ASN A 27 2.20 -12.97 -0.56
CA ASN A 27 2.22 -12.68 -1.99
C ASN A 27 1.91 -11.20 -2.25
N THR A 28 2.05 -10.77 -3.50
CA THR A 28 1.82 -9.39 -3.95
C THR A 28 0.42 -8.88 -3.59
N LYS A 29 -0.63 -9.68 -3.81
CA LYS A 29 -2.02 -9.31 -3.46
C LYS A 29 -2.16 -9.00 -1.97
N SER A 30 -1.62 -9.86 -1.11
CA SER A 30 -1.65 -9.63 0.34
C SER A 30 -0.79 -8.43 0.77
N ALA A 31 0.32 -8.15 0.08
CA ALA A 31 1.18 -7.00 0.33
C ALA A 31 0.45 -5.68 0.01
N GLY A 32 -0.17 -5.59 -1.17
CA GLY A 32 -0.95 -4.42 -1.59
C GLY A 32 -2.08 -4.11 -0.61
N ARG A 33 -2.85 -5.12 -0.20
CA ARG A 33 -3.93 -4.96 0.78
C ARG A 33 -3.41 -4.50 2.15
N LYS A 34 -2.27 -5.05 2.60
CA LYS A 34 -1.66 -4.68 3.89
C LYS A 34 -1.14 -3.25 3.88
N ALA A 35 -0.50 -2.82 2.79
CA ALA A 35 -0.05 -1.44 2.62
C ALA A 35 -1.22 -0.46 2.61
N LEU A 36 -2.27 -0.74 1.81
CA LEU A 36 -3.46 0.10 1.78
C LEU A 36 -4.12 0.22 3.16
N THR A 37 -4.28 -0.89 3.88
CA THR A 37 -4.86 -0.87 5.24
C THR A 37 -4.03 -0.06 6.23
N GLY A 38 -2.72 0.07 6.02
CA GLY A 38 -1.84 0.88 6.85
C GLY A 38 -1.87 2.38 6.56
N GLU A 39 -2.30 2.78 5.35
CA GLU A 39 -2.35 4.19 4.92
C GLU A 39 -3.78 4.75 4.92
N CYS A 40 -4.82 3.90 4.80
CA CYS A 40 -6.22 4.33 4.87
C CYS A 40 -6.53 4.93 6.23
N HIS A 41 -7.14 6.12 6.24
CA HIS A 41 -7.57 6.78 7.48
C HIS A 41 -8.66 6.00 8.23
N ASN A 42 -9.50 5.28 7.50
CA ASN A 42 -10.54 4.41 8.04
C ASN A 42 -10.22 2.94 7.77
N LYS A 43 -10.68 2.04 8.65
CA LYS A 43 -10.64 0.59 8.38
C LYS A 43 -11.49 0.31 7.13
N PRO A 44 -10.90 -0.16 6.03
CA PRO A 44 -11.64 -0.33 4.78
C PRO A 44 -12.61 -1.52 4.92
N LYS A 45 -13.89 -1.28 4.61
CA LYS A 45 -14.93 -2.30 4.53
C LYS A 45 -14.78 -3.06 3.21
N ALA A 46 -15.37 -4.26 3.11
CA ALA A 46 -15.30 -5.06 1.89
C ALA A 46 -15.91 -4.34 0.67
N SER A 47 -16.92 -3.49 0.89
CA SER A 47 -17.58 -2.64 -0.11
C SER A 47 -16.67 -1.57 -0.71
N ASP A 48 -15.62 -1.19 0.00
CA ASP A 48 -14.80 -0.01 -0.32
C ASP A 48 -13.70 -0.36 -1.35
N TRP A 49 -13.62 -1.64 -1.72
CA TRP A 49 -12.62 -2.17 -2.64
C TRP A 49 -13.20 -2.29 -4.05
N VAL A 50 -12.58 -1.58 -4.98
CA VAL A 50 -12.82 -1.74 -6.42
C VAL A 50 -11.51 -2.21 -7.07
N GLY A 51 -11.34 -3.53 -7.16
CA GLY A 51 -10.08 -4.14 -7.60
C GLY A 51 -8.94 -3.86 -6.61
N ASP A 52 -7.88 -3.21 -7.10
CA ASP A 52 -6.72 -2.78 -6.30
C ASP A 52 -6.81 -1.31 -5.82
N THR A 53 -7.99 -0.71 -5.94
CA THR A 53 -8.30 0.64 -5.47
C THR A 53 -9.20 0.57 -4.25
N GLN A 54 -8.92 1.38 -3.23
CA GLN A 54 -9.80 1.61 -2.11
C GLN A 54 -10.25 3.07 -2.12
N VAL A 55 -11.55 3.29 -1.94
CA VAL A 55 -12.13 4.63 -1.82
C VAL A 55 -12.72 4.75 -0.42
N ASP A 56 -12.36 5.80 0.31
CA ASP A 56 -12.96 6.06 1.63
C ASP A 56 -14.07 7.12 1.57
N ASP A 57 -14.88 7.16 2.64
CA ASP A 57 -16.02 8.06 2.78
C ASP A 57 -15.64 9.56 2.80
N MET A 58 -14.34 9.88 2.80
CA MET A 58 -13.80 11.25 2.83
C MET A 58 -13.25 11.70 1.46
N GLU A 59 -13.67 11.04 0.38
CA GLU A 59 -13.23 11.29 -1.01
C GLU A 59 -11.75 10.98 -1.28
N PHE A 60 -11.05 10.32 -0.36
CA PHE A 60 -9.70 9.84 -0.65
C PHE A 60 -9.78 8.57 -1.50
N THR A 61 -9.03 8.57 -2.59
CA THR A 61 -8.82 7.37 -3.40
C THR A 61 -7.39 6.90 -3.23
N TYR A 62 -7.22 5.65 -2.79
CA TYR A 62 -5.94 5.00 -2.59
C TYR A 62 -5.77 3.93 -3.67
N ARG A 63 -4.64 3.96 -4.37
CA ARG A 63 -4.32 2.98 -5.42
C ARG A 63 -2.93 2.41 -5.22
N VAL A 64 -2.79 1.09 -5.41
CA VAL A 64 -1.47 0.48 -5.53
C VAL A 64 -0.84 0.88 -6.87
N LYS A 65 0.24 1.63 -6.81
CA LYS A 65 1.02 2.04 -8.00
C LYS A 65 2.01 0.96 -8.41
N SER A 66 2.71 0.37 -7.44
CA SER A 66 3.65 -0.73 -7.70
C SER A 66 3.87 -1.59 -6.46
N ILE A 67 4.24 -2.86 -6.71
CA ILE A 67 4.66 -3.81 -5.69
C ILE A 67 5.97 -4.43 -6.15
N LEU A 68 7.03 -4.30 -5.36
CA LEU A 68 8.32 -4.91 -5.62
C LEU A 68 8.62 -5.93 -4.52
N GLU A 69 8.82 -7.19 -4.90
CA GLU A 69 9.38 -8.20 -3.99
C GLU A 69 10.87 -7.90 -3.80
N LEU A 70 11.31 -7.83 -2.54
CA LEU A 70 12.70 -7.52 -2.20
C LEU A 70 13.47 -8.79 -1.87
N THR A 71 14.77 -8.80 -2.20
CA THR A 71 15.68 -9.80 -1.63
C THR A 71 15.87 -9.53 -0.12
N PRO A 72 16.31 -10.54 0.66
CA PRO A 72 16.59 -10.35 2.08
C PRO A 72 17.57 -9.20 2.37
N GLU A 73 18.59 -9.02 1.54
CA GLU A 73 19.59 -7.94 1.67
C GLU A 73 18.97 -6.57 1.44
N GLN A 74 18.14 -6.43 0.40
CA GLN A 74 17.42 -5.19 0.11
C GLN A 74 16.44 -4.84 1.24
N ALA A 75 15.72 -5.84 1.75
CA ALA A 75 14.80 -5.67 2.86
C ALA A 75 15.53 -5.21 4.14
N HIS A 76 16.67 -5.83 4.47
CA HIS A 76 17.48 -5.44 5.62
C HIS A 76 18.05 -4.02 5.51
N PHE A 77 18.45 -3.61 4.30
CA PHE A 77 18.94 -2.25 4.08
C PHE A 77 17.81 -1.23 4.21
N LEU A 78 16.66 -1.48 3.58
CA LEU A 78 15.54 -0.55 3.57
C LEU A 78 14.85 -0.43 4.93
N SER A 79 14.85 -1.47 5.77
CA SER A 79 14.26 -1.42 7.11
C SER A 79 14.92 -0.43 8.07
N ARG A 80 16.01 0.24 7.65
CA ARG A 80 16.65 1.32 8.42
C ARG A 80 16.04 2.69 8.14
N TYR A 81 15.23 2.81 7.10
CA TYR A 81 14.66 4.07 6.60
C TYR A 81 13.13 4.09 6.59
N PHE A 82 12.50 2.95 6.87
CA PHE A 82 11.05 2.75 7.00
C PHE A 82 10.74 2.35 8.43
#